data_AF-A0A166DW26-F1
#
_entry.id   AF-A0A166DW26-F1
#
_cell.length_a   1.000
_cell.length_b   1.000
_cell.length_c   1.000
_cell.angle_alpha   90.00
_cell.angle_beta   90.00
_cell.angle_gamma   90.00
#
_symmetry.space_group_name_H-M   'P 1'
#
loop_
_entity.id
_entity.type
_entity.pdbx_description
1 polymer ?
#
loop_
_entity_poly.entity_id
_entity_poly.type
_entity_poly.pdbx_seq_one_letter_code
_entity_poly.pdbx_strand_id
1 'polypeptide(L)'
;MASKPTDTLTEQATTELNTLADKNADSTDSDIRYMAYGARLRTALRAATRYVAYTSDVGEAFRPVVPPAVVTAAYGISWLYLAGDVSYESYKSHRNGPTHLETAAHLTESTRIGMVAVQRAAFQSIASMALPAFTIHTVVKQATKAFKNVKTPRVKAWGPTLMGLACVPALPYLYDEPVEHVTEKSFDWIREKLAERAQSKEL
;
A
#
# COMPACT_ATOMS: atom_id res chain seq x y z
N MET A 1 -30.53 0.73 -18.23
CA MET A 1 -29.18 0.87 -18.82
C MET A 1 -28.25 1.32 -17.71
N ALA A 2 -27.39 0.43 -17.21
CA ALA A 2 -26.42 0.75 -16.16
C ALA A 2 -25.20 1.44 -16.79
N SER A 3 -24.94 2.69 -16.45
CA SER A 3 -23.75 3.43 -16.86
C SER A 3 -22.49 2.78 -16.29
N LYS A 4 -21.44 2.64 -17.09
CA LYS A 4 -20.18 2.01 -16.66
C LYS A 4 -19.49 2.91 -15.62
N PRO A 5 -18.79 2.34 -14.62
CA PRO A 5 -18.08 3.11 -13.58
C PRO A 5 -16.96 4.00 -14.14
N THR A 6 -16.57 3.81 -15.40
CA THR A 6 -15.61 4.67 -16.11
C THR A 6 -16.21 6.03 -16.47
N ASP A 7 -17.49 6.07 -16.82
CA ASP A 7 -18.19 7.28 -17.28
C ASP A 7 -18.35 8.29 -16.15
N THR A 8 -18.65 7.80 -14.93
CA THR A 8 -18.82 8.63 -13.73
C THR A 8 -17.50 9.26 -13.24
N LEU A 9 -16.38 8.56 -13.39
CA LEU A 9 -15.05 9.09 -13.03
C LEU A 9 -14.60 10.17 -14.02
N THR A 10 -14.83 9.96 -15.32
CA THR A 10 -14.56 10.97 -16.34
C THR A 10 -15.44 12.20 -16.15
N GLU A 11 -16.71 12.01 -15.82
CA GLU A 11 -17.68 13.09 -15.59
C GLU A 11 -17.35 13.89 -14.32
N GLN A 12 -16.95 13.22 -13.24
CA GLN A 12 -16.44 13.85 -12.03
C GLN A 12 -15.14 14.62 -12.28
N ALA A 13 -14.22 14.06 -13.05
CA ALA A 13 -12.97 14.73 -13.42
C ALA A 13 -13.22 15.96 -14.30
N THR A 14 -14.13 15.89 -15.27
CA THR A 14 -14.51 17.06 -16.08
C THR A 14 -15.26 18.11 -15.29
N THR A 15 -16.06 17.71 -14.30
CA THR A 15 -16.79 18.64 -13.43
C THR A 15 -15.83 19.38 -12.48
N GLU A 16 -14.85 18.68 -11.91
CA GLU A 16 -13.75 19.27 -11.14
C GLU A 16 -12.88 20.19 -12.02
N LEU A 17 -12.56 19.78 -13.25
CA LEU A 17 -11.78 20.60 -14.19
C LEU A 17 -12.52 21.87 -14.60
N ASN A 18 -13.84 21.78 -14.84
CA ASN A 18 -14.67 22.93 -15.19
C ASN A 18 -14.89 23.85 -13.99
N THR A 19 -15.06 23.32 -12.77
CA THR A 19 -15.13 24.17 -11.56
C THR A 19 -13.79 24.83 -11.21
N LEU A 20 -12.66 24.23 -11.60
CA LEU A 20 -11.34 24.85 -11.51
C LEU A 20 -11.12 25.92 -12.59
N ALA A 21 -11.73 25.77 -13.78
CA ALA A 21 -11.66 26.73 -14.87
C ALA A 21 -12.63 27.93 -14.70
N ASP A 22 -13.86 27.68 -14.24
CA ASP A 22 -14.92 28.69 -14.03
C ASP A 22 -14.59 29.69 -12.92
N LYS A 23 -13.65 29.34 -12.02
CA LYS A 23 -13.23 30.23 -10.93
C LYS A 23 -12.45 31.47 -11.38
N ASN A 24 -12.21 31.69 -12.70
CA ASN A 24 -11.54 32.88 -13.25
C ASN A 24 -10.40 33.39 -12.35
N ALA A 25 -9.55 32.46 -11.97
CA ALA A 25 -8.64 32.62 -10.87
C ALA A 25 -7.35 33.21 -11.45
N ASP A 26 -7.26 34.54 -11.42
CA ASP A 26 -6.16 35.30 -12.01
C ASP A 26 -4.81 34.79 -11.48
N SER A 27 -3.85 34.59 -12.37
CA SER A 27 -2.56 33.92 -12.11
C SER A 27 -1.65 34.63 -11.09
N THR A 28 -2.10 35.78 -10.60
CA THR A 28 -1.44 36.68 -9.64
C THR A 28 -1.89 36.49 -8.20
N ASP A 29 -2.93 35.69 -7.92
CA ASP A 29 -3.45 35.53 -6.56
C ASP A 29 -2.74 34.40 -5.76
N SER A 30 -2.32 34.73 -4.54
CA SER A 30 -1.45 33.89 -3.70
C SER A 30 -2.13 32.56 -3.34
N ASP A 31 -3.45 32.58 -3.15
CA ASP A 31 -4.25 31.43 -2.72
C ASP A 31 -4.35 30.32 -3.78
N ILE A 32 -4.41 30.68 -5.07
CA ILE A 32 -4.40 29.70 -6.17
C ILE A 32 -3.03 29.03 -6.25
N ARG A 33 -1.96 29.77 -5.94
CA ARG A 33 -0.61 29.21 -5.88
C ARG A 33 -0.50 28.20 -4.75
N TYR A 34 -1.02 28.51 -3.56
CA TYR A 34 -1.07 27.55 -2.44
C TYR A 34 -1.97 26.36 -2.73
N MET A 35 -3.09 26.54 -3.42
CA MET A 35 -3.92 25.43 -3.88
C MET A 35 -3.23 24.57 -4.94
N ALA A 36 -2.48 25.18 -5.87
CA ALA A 36 -1.68 24.47 -6.88
C ALA A 36 -0.49 23.73 -6.24
N TYR A 37 0.20 24.34 -5.27
CA TYR A 37 1.23 23.66 -4.47
C TYR A 37 0.62 22.55 -3.62
N GLY A 38 -0.55 22.77 -3.03
CA GLY A 38 -1.31 21.77 -2.28
C GLY A 38 -1.74 20.60 -3.16
N ALA A 39 -2.20 20.86 -4.39
CA ALA A 39 -2.54 19.83 -5.36
C ALA A 39 -1.30 19.06 -5.82
N ARG A 40 -0.19 19.74 -6.10
CA ARG A 40 1.09 19.10 -6.45
C ARG A 40 1.66 18.30 -5.29
N LEU A 41 1.59 18.82 -4.08
CA LEU A 41 2.00 18.13 -2.86
C LEU A 41 1.09 16.93 -2.60
N ARG A 42 -0.22 17.04 -2.77
CA ARG A 42 -1.17 15.93 -2.66
C ARG A 42 -0.90 14.86 -3.72
N THR A 43 -0.59 15.25 -4.95
CA THR A 43 -0.20 14.32 -6.03
C THR A 43 1.15 13.66 -5.75
N ALA A 44 2.13 14.43 -5.29
CA ALA A 44 3.43 13.93 -4.88
C ALA A 44 3.31 12.99 -3.67
N LEU A 45 2.47 13.31 -2.68
CA LEU A 45 2.17 12.47 -1.53
C LEU A 45 1.42 11.21 -1.96
N ARG A 46 0.42 11.29 -2.84
CA ARG A 46 -0.30 10.11 -3.38
C ARG A 46 0.57 9.21 -4.24
N ALA A 47 1.54 9.77 -4.96
CA ALA A 47 2.55 8.98 -5.67
C ALA A 47 3.55 8.39 -4.66
N ALA A 48 4.00 9.20 -3.71
CA ALA A 48 4.95 8.83 -2.68
C ALA A 48 4.41 7.77 -1.73
N THR A 49 3.11 7.67 -1.46
CA THR A 49 2.57 6.61 -0.59
C THR A 49 2.88 5.21 -1.11
N ARG A 50 2.88 5.00 -2.44
CA ARG A 50 3.34 3.75 -3.05
C ARG A 50 4.86 3.57 -2.94
N TYR A 51 5.63 4.65 -3.11
CA TYR A 51 7.10 4.60 -2.99
C TYR A 51 7.61 4.45 -1.55
N VAL A 52 6.86 4.94 -0.56
CA VAL A 52 7.17 4.81 0.87
C VAL A 52 7.10 3.35 1.31
N ALA A 53 6.18 2.56 0.74
CA ALA A 53 6.17 1.11 0.95
C ALA A 53 7.42 0.43 0.35
N TYR A 54 7.92 0.91 -0.79
CA TYR A 54 9.17 0.42 -1.39
C TYR A 54 10.44 0.89 -0.67
N THR A 55 10.34 1.73 0.36
CA THR A 55 11.54 2.17 1.11
C THR A 55 12.20 0.99 1.83
N SER A 56 11.42 0.03 2.36
CA SER A 56 11.96 -1.21 2.94
C SER A 56 12.69 -2.06 1.90
N ASP A 57 12.12 -2.14 0.71
CA ASP A 57 12.62 -2.94 -0.42
C ASP A 57 13.96 -2.38 -0.93
N VAL A 58 14.04 -1.05 -1.03
CA VAL A 58 15.30 -0.34 -1.27
C VAL A 58 16.28 -0.60 -0.12
N GLY A 59 15.85 -0.46 1.15
CA GLY A 59 16.70 -0.75 2.31
C GLY A 59 17.33 -2.14 2.29
N GLU A 60 16.57 -3.17 1.90
CA GLU A 60 17.07 -4.54 1.74
C GLU A 60 18.11 -4.68 0.63
N ALA A 61 17.92 -4.00 -0.50
CA ALA A 61 18.89 -4.00 -1.59
C ALA A 61 20.25 -3.42 -1.15
N PHE A 62 20.24 -2.40 -0.29
CA PHE A 62 21.45 -1.69 0.16
C PHE A 62 22.17 -2.34 1.36
N ARG A 63 21.65 -3.44 1.94
CA ARG A 63 22.28 -4.17 3.08
C ARG A 63 23.80 -4.38 2.99
N PRO A 64 24.40 -4.70 1.82
CA PRO A 64 25.83 -4.90 1.70
C PRO A 64 26.68 -3.63 1.88
N VAL A 65 26.07 -2.44 1.72
CA VAL A 65 26.77 -1.15 1.65
C VAL A 65 26.33 -0.13 2.69
N VAL A 66 25.19 -0.33 3.36
CA VAL A 66 24.72 0.56 4.45
C VAL A 66 24.72 -0.16 5.80
N PRO A 67 24.87 0.56 6.92
CA PRO A 67 24.77 -0.05 8.24
C PRO A 67 23.34 -0.58 8.48
N PRO A 68 23.18 -1.67 9.25
CA PRO A 68 21.87 -2.30 9.50
C PRO A 68 20.81 -1.33 10.08
N ALA A 69 21.23 -0.31 10.82
CA ALA A 69 20.34 0.70 11.37
C ALA A 69 19.54 1.46 10.29
N VAL A 70 20.13 1.70 9.11
CA VAL A 70 19.45 2.37 7.99
C VAL A 70 18.35 1.47 7.42
N VAL A 71 18.62 0.17 7.32
CA VAL A 71 17.63 -0.83 6.86
C VAL A 71 16.48 -0.91 7.86
N THR A 72 16.79 -0.98 9.16
CA THR A 72 15.77 -0.95 10.22
C THR A 72 14.96 0.33 10.22
N ALA A 73 15.58 1.49 9.97
CA ALA A 73 14.88 2.75 9.84
C ALA A 73 13.92 2.76 8.63
N ALA A 74 14.34 2.19 7.49
CA ALA A 74 13.48 2.04 6.33
C ALA A 74 12.25 1.15 6.60
N TYR A 75 12.43 0.06 7.36
CA TYR A 75 11.30 -0.71 7.88
C TYR A 75 10.42 0.13 8.81
N GLY A 76 11.00 0.90 9.73
CA GLY A 76 10.26 1.77 10.65
C GLY A 76 9.35 2.79 9.93
N ILE A 77 9.86 3.41 8.86
CA ILE A 77 9.07 4.32 8.00
C ILE A 77 7.87 3.58 7.39
N SER A 78 8.10 2.37 6.92
CA SER A 78 7.06 1.58 6.24
C SER A 78 6.00 1.06 7.23
N TRP A 79 6.41 0.64 8.43
CA TRP A 79 5.50 0.28 9.52
C TRP A 79 4.68 1.48 10.01
N LEU A 80 5.27 2.67 10.05
CA LEU A 80 4.56 3.90 10.40
C LEU A 80 3.47 4.21 9.36
N TYR A 81 3.77 4.04 8.07
CA TYR A 81 2.79 4.18 7.00
C TYR A 81 1.63 3.19 7.14
N LEU A 82 1.94 1.89 7.31
CA LEU A 82 0.93 0.85 7.51
C LEU A 82 0.04 1.14 8.74
N ALA A 83 0.65 1.52 9.86
CA ALA A 83 -0.07 1.90 11.07
C ALA A 83 -1.00 3.10 10.82
N GLY A 84 -0.54 4.09 10.06
CA GLY A 84 -1.35 5.23 9.63
C GLY A 84 -2.55 4.83 8.77
N ASP A 85 -2.34 3.96 7.78
CA ASP A 85 -3.41 3.50 6.88
C ASP A 85 -4.48 2.68 7.63
N VAL A 86 -4.04 1.73 8.46
CA VAL A 86 -4.93 0.94 9.32
C VAL A 86 -5.70 1.83 10.29
N SER A 87 -5.04 2.82 10.89
CA SER A 87 -5.69 3.76 11.82
C SER A 87 -6.72 4.63 11.13
N TYR A 88 -6.41 5.15 9.94
CA TYR A 88 -7.33 5.97 9.15
C TYR A 88 -8.57 5.19 8.73
N GLU A 89 -8.41 3.96 8.25
CA GLU A 89 -9.52 3.10 7.83
C GLU A 89 -10.35 2.60 9.02
N SER A 90 -9.71 2.34 10.16
CA SER A 90 -10.41 2.03 11.41
C SER A 90 -11.26 3.21 11.88
N TYR A 91 -10.72 4.44 11.81
CA TYR A 91 -11.46 5.67 12.12
C TYR A 91 -12.63 5.91 11.17
N LYS A 92 -12.43 5.68 9.87
CA LYS A 92 -13.50 5.78 8.87
C LYS A 92 -14.59 4.72 9.12
N SER A 93 -14.21 3.50 9.48
CA SER A 93 -15.16 2.44 9.86
C SER A 93 -15.99 2.81 11.09
N HIS A 94 -15.38 3.45 12.09
CA HIS A 94 -16.11 3.98 13.25
C HIS A 94 -17.17 5.02 12.83
N ARG A 95 -16.80 5.95 11.94
CA ARG A 95 -17.69 7.04 11.50
C ARG A 95 -18.82 6.60 10.58
N ASN A 96 -18.59 5.59 9.74
CA ASN A 96 -19.58 5.09 8.77
C ASN A 96 -20.66 4.20 9.39
N GLY A 97 -20.51 3.82 10.67
CA GLY A 97 -21.44 2.92 11.35
C GLY A 97 -21.31 1.46 10.91
N PRO A 98 -22.12 0.57 11.50
CA PRO A 98 -22.05 -0.87 11.22
C PRO A 98 -22.67 -1.20 9.86
N THR A 99 -21.96 -2.04 9.11
CA THR A 99 -22.43 -2.63 7.85
C THR A 99 -23.57 -3.62 8.13
N HIS A 100 -24.46 -3.87 7.16
CA HIS A 100 -25.57 -4.83 7.31
C HIS A 100 -25.13 -6.22 7.84
N LEU A 101 -23.94 -6.69 7.42
CA LEU A 101 -23.34 -7.94 7.91
C LEU A 101 -22.87 -7.87 9.37
N GLU A 102 -22.39 -6.70 9.80
CA GLU A 102 -21.89 -6.46 11.17
C GLU A 102 -23.05 -6.30 12.16
N THR A 103 -24.14 -5.67 11.72
CA THR A 103 -25.40 -5.56 12.47
C THR A 103 -26.07 -6.93 12.62
N ALA A 104 -26.13 -7.74 11.57
CA ALA A 104 -26.64 -9.12 11.63
C ALA A 104 -25.82 -10.00 12.60
N ALA A 105 -24.51 -9.78 12.66
CA ALA A 105 -23.63 -10.49 13.58
C ALA A 105 -23.75 -10.05 15.05
N HIS A 106 -24.51 -9.00 15.39
CA HIS A 106 -24.58 -8.41 16.75
C HIS A 106 -23.20 -8.14 17.36
N LEU A 107 -22.25 -7.69 16.56
CA LEU A 107 -20.91 -7.37 17.05
C LEU A 107 -20.95 -6.06 17.83
N THR A 108 -20.24 -6.01 18.96
CA THR A 108 -19.95 -4.75 19.63
C THR A 108 -19.07 -3.88 18.73
N GLU A 109 -19.21 -2.57 18.86
CA GLU A 109 -18.48 -1.61 18.04
C GLU A 109 -16.95 -1.79 18.14
N SER A 110 -16.44 -2.07 19.34
CA SER A 110 -15.02 -2.32 19.59
C SER A 110 -14.51 -3.58 18.88
N THR A 111 -15.26 -4.68 18.93
CA THR A 111 -14.88 -5.94 18.26
C THR A 111 -14.91 -5.79 16.75
N ARG A 112 -15.91 -5.08 16.21
CA ARG A 112 -16.05 -4.81 14.77
C ARG A 112 -14.86 -4.02 14.21
N ILE A 113 -14.57 -2.87 14.81
CA ILE A 113 -13.45 -2.00 14.39
C ILE A 113 -12.11 -2.75 14.58
N GLY A 114 -11.97 -3.47 15.70
CA GLY A 114 -10.78 -4.27 15.99
C GLY A 114 -10.53 -5.36 14.95
N MET A 115 -11.56 -6.11 14.54
CA MET A 115 -11.41 -7.13 13.49
C MET A 115 -11.02 -6.50 12.14
N VAL A 116 -11.65 -5.40 11.74
CA VAL A 116 -11.29 -4.70 10.50
C VAL A 116 -9.83 -4.22 10.54
N ALA A 117 -9.41 -3.65 11.68
CA ALA A 117 -8.04 -3.20 11.88
C ALA A 117 -7.04 -4.35 11.80
N VAL A 118 -7.28 -5.44 12.54
CA VAL A 118 -6.41 -6.63 12.59
C VAL A 118 -6.33 -7.31 11.24
N GLN A 119 -7.47 -7.50 10.58
CA GLN A 119 -7.54 -8.14 9.28
C GLN A 119 -6.79 -7.33 8.23
N ARG A 120 -7.03 -6.01 8.16
CA ARG A 120 -6.30 -5.13 7.23
C ARG A 120 -4.82 -5.08 7.54
N ALA A 121 -4.44 -4.93 8.81
CA ALA A 121 -3.04 -4.93 9.23
C ALA A 121 -2.34 -6.23 8.83
N ALA A 122 -2.96 -7.39 9.07
CA ALA A 122 -2.39 -8.69 8.71
C ALA A 122 -2.26 -8.85 7.19
N PHE A 123 -3.30 -8.55 6.42
CA PHE A 123 -3.26 -8.70 4.97
C PHE A 123 -2.29 -7.71 4.30
N GLN A 124 -2.33 -6.43 4.68
CA GLN A 124 -1.43 -5.43 4.10
C GLN A 124 0.03 -5.65 4.52
N SER A 125 0.30 -6.02 5.77
CA SER A 125 1.68 -6.31 6.19
C SER A 125 2.27 -7.52 5.44
N ILE A 126 1.49 -8.58 5.26
CA ILE A 126 1.98 -9.78 4.58
C ILE A 126 2.11 -9.53 3.06
N ALA A 127 1.03 -9.06 2.42
CA ALA A 127 0.98 -8.93 0.97
C ALA A 127 1.87 -7.80 0.45
N SER A 128 1.88 -6.66 1.14
CA SER A 128 2.54 -5.45 0.62
C SER A 128 3.95 -5.21 1.15
N MET A 129 4.38 -5.93 2.20
CA MET A 129 5.67 -5.69 2.84
C MET A 129 6.51 -6.94 3.06
N ALA A 130 5.93 -7.99 3.65
CA ALA A 130 6.72 -9.15 4.06
C ALA A 130 7.23 -9.95 2.85
N LEU A 131 6.37 -10.21 1.85
CA LEU A 131 6.74 -11.01 0.69
C LEU A 131 7.78 -10.33 -0.22
N PRO A 132 7.59 -9.06 -0.65
CA PRO A 132 8.59 -8.38 -1.48
C PRO A 132 9.95 -8.22 -0.77
N ALA A 133 9.93 -7.79 0.49
CA ALA A 133 11.16 -7.57 1.25
C ALA A 133 11.95 -8.88 1.47
N PHE A 134 11.26 -10.00 1.76
CA PHE A 134 11.92 -11.30 1.91
C PHE A 134 12.58 -11.78 0.61
N THR A 135 11.95 -11.50 -0.53
CA THR A 135 12.47 -11.87 -1.85
C THR A 135 13.72 -11.08 -2.19
N ILE A 136 13.69 -9.77 -2.01
CA ILE A 136 14.87 -8.91 -2.22
C ILE A 136 15.99 -9.32 -1.28
N HIS A 137 15.68 -9.56 0.00
CA HIS A 137 16.64 -10.06 0.98
C HIS A 137 17.33 -11.34 0.49
N THR A 138 16.55 -12.29 -0.01
CA THR A 138 17.04 -13.57 -0.52
C THR A 138 17.91 -13.39 -1.75
N VAL A 139 17.49 -12.57 -2.73
CA VAL A 139 18.27 -12.27 -3.93
C VAL A 139 19.60 -11.62 -3.55
N VAL A 140 19.60 -10.59 -2.72
CA VAL A 140 20.80 -9.87 -2.27
C VAL A 140 21.74 -10.81 -1.50
N LYS A 141 21.20 -11.70 -0.65
CA LYS A 141 21.99 -12.68 0.09
C LYS A 141 22.65 -13.70 -0.83
N GLN A 142 21.93 -14.21 -1.83
CA GLN A 142 22.48 -15.13 -2.82
C GLN A 142 23.54 -14.43 -3.70
N ALA A 143 23.26 -13.20 -4.13
CA ALA A 143 24.21 -12.39 -4.87
C ALA A 143 25.48 -12.12 -4.04
N THR A 144 25.34 -11.77 -2.76
CA THR A 144 26.50 -11.55 -1.86
C THR A 144 27.38 -12.79 -1.75
N LYS A 145 26.79 -13.99 -1.72
CA LYS A 145 27.55 -15.25 -1.76
C LYS A 145 28.28 -15.45 -3.09
N ALA A 146 27.60 -15.19 -4.22
CA ALA A 146 28.19 -15.32 -5.55
C ALA A 146 29.36 -14.33 -5.79
N PHE A 147 29.26 -13.11 -5.25
CA PHE A 147 30.28 -12.07 -5.41
C PHE A 147 31.43 -12.15 -4.39
N LYS A 148 31.43 -13.13 -3.48
CA LYS A 148 32.41 -13.24 -2.37
C LYS A 148 33.88 -13.25 -2.84
N ASN A 149 34.15 -13.88 -4.00
CA ASN A 149 35.50 -14.09 -4.55
C ASN A 149 35.90 -13.06 -5.62
N VAL A 150 35.08 -12.04 -5.86
CA VAL A 150 35.40 -10.99 -6.84
C VAL A 150 36.55 -10.14 -6.31
N LYS A 151 37.63 -10.04 -7.08
CA LYS A 151 38.85 -9.29 -6.71
C LYS A 151 38.63 -7.77 -6.68
N THR A 152 37.66 -7.26 -7.44
CA THR A 152 37.33 -5.84 -7.51
C THR A 152 36.46 -5.41 -6.33
N PRO A 153 36.96 -4.57 -5.39
CA PRO A 153 36.22 -4.21 -4.17
C PRO A 153 34.91 -3.47 -4.46
N ARG A 154 34.88 -2.62 -5.49
CA ARG A 154 33.66 -1.90 -5.90
C ARG A 154 32.56 -2.83 -6.38
N VAL A 155 32.92 -3.84 -7.19
CA VAL A 155 31.96 -4.83 -7.71
C VAL A 155 31.51 -5.78 -6.59
N LYS A 156 32.40 -6.13 -5.66
CA LYS A 156 32.06 -6.93 -4.49
C LYS A 156 31.07 -6.23 -3.54
N ALA A 157 31.21 -4.91 -3.37
CA ALA A 157 30.33 -4.11 -2.53
C ALA A 157 28.99 -3.79 -3.22
N TRP A 158 29.02 -3.30 -4.46
CA TRP A 158 27.83 -2.80 -5.15
C TRP A 158 27.11 -3.83 -6.02
N GLY A 159 27.80 -4.91 -6.43
CA GLY A 159 27.22 -5.96 -7.28
C GLY A 159 25.93 -6.57 -6.71
N PRO A 160 25.94 -7.04 -5.44
CA PRO A 160 24.73 -7.59 -4.82
C PRO A 160 23.59 -6.57 -4.69
N THR A 161 23.91 -5.30 -4.42
CA THR A 161 22.90 -4.22 -4.33
C THR A 161 22.26 -3.90 -5.67
N LEU A 162 23.05 -3.81 -6.74
CA LEU A 162 22.53 -3.61 -8.09
C LEU A 162 21.63 -4.77 -8.53
N MET A 163 21.98 -6.00 -8.14
CA MET A 163 21.17 -7.19 -8.44
C MET A 163 19.83 -7.16 -7.68
N GLY A 164 19.83 -6.74 -6.41
CA GLY A 164 18.61 -6.53 -5.63
C GLY A 164 17.70 -5.46 -6.24
N LEU A 165 18.26 -4.30 -6.60
CA LEU A 165 17.50 -3.21 -7.24
C LEU A 165 16.96 -3.58 -8.61
N ALA A 166 17.73 -4.32 -9.42
CA ALA A 166 17.28 -4.80 -10.73
C ALA A 166 16.11 -5.79 -10.64
N CYS A 167 15.93 -6.44 -9.49
CA CYS A 167 14.81 -7.35 -9.25
C CYS A 167 13.50 -6.59 -8.95
N VAL A 168 13.57 -5.36 -8.40
CA VAL A 168 12.39 -4.59 -7.96
C VAL A 168 11.34 -4.40 -9.08
N PRO A 169 11.69 -4.01 -10.33
CA PRO A 169 10.71 -3.88 -11.41
C PRO A 169 10.07 -5.20 -11.85
N ALA A 170 10.69 -6.35 -11.53
CA ALA A 170 10.18 -7.68 -11.86
C ALA A 170 9.28 -8.26 -10.76
N LEU A 171 9.30 -7.69 -9.54
CA LEU A 171 8.47 -8.14 -8.43
C LEU A 171 6.96 -8.05 -8.69
N PRO A 172 6.41 -6.99 -9.34
CA PRO A 172 4.99 -6.96 -9.68
C PRO A 172 4.59 -8.16 -10.54
N TYR A 173 5.38 -8.54 -11.54
CA TYR A 173 5.08 -9.72 -12.36
C TYR A 173 5.14 -11.06 -11.60
N LEU A 174 5.94 -11.15 -10.54
CA LEU A 174 6.05 -12.34 -9.71
C LEU A 174 4.94 -12.47 -8.66
N TYR A 175 4.43 -11.34 -8.18
CA TYR A 175 3.51 -11.30 -7.05
C TYR A 175 2.11 -10.79 -7.36
N ASP A 176 1.89 -10.01 -8.42
CA ASP A 176 0.59 -9.40 -8.70
C ASP A 176 -0.50 -10.47 -8.88
N GLU A 177 -0.27 -11.50 -9.70
CA GLU A 177 -1.25 -12.55 -9.99
C GLU A 177 -1.57 -13.48 -8.80
N PRO A 178 -0.60 -14.03 -8.04
CA PRO A 178 -0.90 -14.81 -6.84
C PRO A 178 -1.44 -13.95 -5.69
N VAL A 179 -0.99 -12.70 -5.54
CA VAL A 179 -1.53 -11.78 -4.52
C VAL A 179 -2.96 -11.41 -4.85
N GLU A 180 -3.31 -11.18 -6.12
CA GLU A 180 -4.68 -10.94 -6.56
C GLU A 180 -5.58 -12.11 -6.20
N HIS A 181 -5.20 -13.35 -6.57
CA HIS A 181 -5.95 -14.56 -6.21
C HIS A 181 -6.07 -14.77 -4.70
N VAL A 182 -5.02 -14.50 -3.93
CA VAL A 182 -5.05 -14.63 -2.46
C VAL A 182 -5.95 -13.55 -1.86
N THR A 183 -5.89 -12.33 -2.39
CA THR A 183 -6.70 -11.20 -1.93
C THR A 183 -8.18 -11.45 -2.21
N GLU A 184 -8.52 -11.86 -3.44
CA GLU A 184 -9.89 -12.22 -3.82
C GLU A 184 -10.42 -13.38 -2.98
N LYS A 185 -9.69 -14.50 -2.90
CA LYS A 185 -10.11 -15.64 -2.06
C LYS A 185 -10.27 -15.26 -0.60
N SER A 186 -9.42 -14.36 -0.10
CA SER A 186 -9.55 -13.88 1.27
C SER A 186 -10.82 -13.05 1.43
N PHE A 187 -11.07 -12.09 0.54
CA PHE A 187 -12.29 -11.28 0.55
C PHE A 187 -13.55 -12.12 0.37
N ASP A 188 -13.53 -13.12 -0.50
CA ASP A 188 -14.64 -14.03 -0.73
C ASP A 188 -14.89 -14.91 0.50
N TRP A 189 -13.84 -15.49 1.08
CA TRP A 189 -13.94 -16.25 2.33
C TRP A 189 -14.51 -15.41 3.48
N ILE A 190 -14.11 -14.15 3.58
CA ILE A 190 -14.65 -13.20 4.57
C ILE A 190 -16.14 -12.94 4.32
N ARG A 191 -16.53 -12.71 3.05
CA ARG A 191 -17.94 -12.49 2.67
C ARG A 191 -18.79 -13.72 2.93
N GLU A 192 -18.28 -14.90 2.62
CA GLU A 192 -18.96 -16.18 2.78
C GLU A 192 -19.15 -16.51 4.28
N LYS A 193 -18.11 -16.31 5.10
CA LYS A 193 -18.22 -16.45 6.57
C LYS A 193 -19.20 -15.46 7.20
N LEU A 194 -19.30 -14.25 6.66
CA LEU A 194 -20.27 -13.27 7.10
C LEU A 194 -21.71 -13.65 6.68
N ALA A 195 -21.88 -14.21 5.47
CA ALA A 195 -23.16 -14.69 4.97
C ALA A 195 -23.67 -15.94 5.72
N GLU A 196 -22.81 -16.93 5.95
CA GLU A 196 -23.13 -18.14 6.74
C GLU A 196 -23.57 -17.79 8.17
N ARG A 197 -22.88 -16.83 8.81
CA ARG A 197 -23.24 -16.36 10.15
C ARG A 197 -24.55 -15.59 10.19
N ALA A 198 -24.91 -14.89 9.11
CA ALA A 198 -26.19 -14.20 9.00
C ALA A 198 -27.35 -15.22 8.85
N GLN A 199 -27.18 -16.23 8.00
CA GLN A 199 -28.20 -17.27 7.80
C GLN A 199 -28.38 -18.22 8.99
N SER A 200 -27.28 -18.57 9.69
CA SER A 200 -27.35 -19.43 10.90
C SER A 200 -28.05 -18.76 12.09
N LYS A 201 -28.37 -17.47 12.01
CA LYS A 201 -29.08 -16.71 13.05
C LYS A 201 -30.57 -16.57 12.79
N GLU A 202 -31.03 -16.89 11.58
CA GLU A 202 -32.45 -16.89 11.18
C GLU A 202 -33.12 -18.27 11.33
N LEU A 203 -32.36 -19.31 11.68
CA LEU A 203 -32.80 -20.66 12.04
C LEU A 203 -32.78 -20.85 13.56
#